data_AF-A0AA39VRN2-F1
#
_entry.id   AF-A0AA39VRN2-F1
#
_cell.length_a   1.000
_cell.length_b   1.000
_cell.length_c   1.000
_cell.angle_alpha   90.00
_cell.angle_beta   90.00
_cell.angle_gamma   90.00
#
_symmetry.space_group_name_H-M   'P 1'
#
loop_
_entity.id
_entity.type
_entity.pdbx_description
1 polymer ?
#
loop_
_entity_poly.entity_id
_entity_poly.type
_entity_poly.pdbx_seq_one_letter_code
_entity_poly.pdbx_strand_id
1 'polypeptide(L)'
;MGTSEDSAAAAALAFKHICDDCRKKLCGYLDGLYNVYRTAVNGEGSLKVSAEDSLHLVEALRYGDHLYSPSCLGYANNGVCLPSMQYAVRTSKRFMGITIGAMLEEIQALYQQHQQPCFLYLSSEVIKIFGSDPSCASYLHNLIEALFKRTVCLLTSIEEFTSRLDVADDCFLLASRCIRYCPQLFIPSSIFPSLVDCAMIGITVQHREASNSILTFLFDIFDLSKSIKREEFISMRDSVIIPRGARITKILIASLTRALPSSRLETVTYALLSLTRAYRVQALEWAKESVSMIPLTVVAEVERSRFLQAMSDAASGADVNALMVPVEELSDVCSHN
;
A
#
# COMPACT_ATOMS: atom_id res chain seq x y z
N MET A 1 -11.93 20.80 -33.67
CA MET A 1 -11.45 19.46 -34.05
C MET A 1 -9.99 19.28 -33.63
N GLY A 2 -9.68 19.40 -32.33
CA GLY A 2 -8.28 19.38 -31.85
C GLY A 2 -8.16 18.85 -30.42
N THR A 3 -9.02 17.91 -30.04
CA THR A 3 -9.17 17.43 -28.65
C THR A 3 -8.92 15.92 -28.49
N SER A 4 -8.60 15.23 -29.59
CA SER A 4 -8.45 13.76 -29.67
C SER A 4 -7.00 13.31 -29.88
N GLU A 5 -6.12 14.18 -30.39
CA GLU A 5 -4.70 13.85 -30.62
C GLU A 5 -3.90 14.06 -29.32
N ASP A 6 -4.13 15.17 -28.61
CA ASP A 6 -3.49 15.47 -27.33
C ASP A 6 -3.77 14.42 -26.24
N SER A 7 -4.92 13.72 -26.32
CA SER A 7 -5.32 12.68 -25.35
C SER A 7 -4.58 11.36 -25.56
N ALA A 8 -4.35 10.97 -26.81
CA ALA A 8 -3.61 9.77 -27.17
C ALA A 8 -2.12 9.92 -26.82
N ALA A 9 -1.53 11.09 -27.10
CA ALA A 9 -0.15 11.40 -26.76
C ALA A 9 0.11 11.33 -25.26
N ALA A 10 -0.82 11.85 -24.44
CA ALA A 10 -0.66 11.87 -23.00
C ALA A 10 -0.88 10.48 -22.34
N ALA A 11 -1.73 9.64 -22.94
CA ALA A 11 -1.87 8.23 -22.58
C ALA A 11 -0.64 7.40 -22.99
N ALA A 12 -0.07 7.67 -24.17
CA ALA A 12 1.18 7.08 -24.64
C ALA A 12 2.31 7.39 -23.66
N LEU A 13 2.40 8.64 -23.20
CA LEU A 13 3.43 9.09 -22.27
C LEU A 13 3.31 8.40 -20.90
N ALA A 14 2.09 8.31 -20.36
CA ALA A 14 1.83 7.62 -19.09
C ALA A 14 2.16 6.13 -19.18
N PHE A 15 1.73 5.47 -20.26
CA PHE A 15 2.02 4.06 -20.51
C PHE A 15 3.52 3.81 -20.71
N LYS A 16 4.22 4.68 -21.45
CA LYS A 16 5.67 4.64 -21.63
C LYS A 16 6.41 4.71 -20.29
N HIS A 17 6.05 5.66 -19.43
CA HIS A 17 6.67 5.78 -18.11
C HIS A 17 6.43 4.54 -17.22
N ILE A 18 5.23 3.98 -17.26
CA ILE A 18 4.89 2.71 -16.59
C ILE A 18 5.77 1.57 -17.10
N CYS A 19 5.91 1.44 -18.42
CA CYS A 19 6.71 0.41 -19.05
C CYS A 19 8.21 0.60 -18.80
N ASP A 20 8.70 1.83 -18.71
CA ASP A 20 10.10 2.15 -18.45
C ASP A 20 10.50 1.85 -16.99
N ASP A 21 9.67 2.23 -16.01
CA ASP A 21 9.93 1.97 -14.59
C ASP A 21 9.85 0.48 -14.24
N CYS A 22 8.85 -0.19 -14.81
CA CYS A 22 8.59 -1.59 -14.51
C CYS A 22 9.22 -2.53 -15.56
N ARG A 23 10.06 -2.02 -16.47
CA ARG A 23 10.59 -2.74 -17.65
C ARG A 23 11.08 -4.14 -17.32
N LYS A 24 11.98 -4.26 -16.34
CA LYS A 24 12.56 -5.55 -15.93
C LYS A 24 11.53 -6.55 -15.39
N LYS A 25 10.46 -6.06 -14.76
CA LYS A 25 9.39 -6.86 -14.15
C LYS A 25 8.19 -7.09 -15.08
N LEU A 26 8.05 -6.29 -16.13
CA LEU A 26 6.96 -6.34 -17.11
C LEU A 26 7.36 -6.95 -18.46
N CYS A 27 8.65 -7.22 -18.74
CA CYS A 27 9.12 -7.70 -20.05
C CYS A 27 8.25 -8.82 -20.69
N GLY A 28 7.70 -9.75 -19.91
CA GLY A 28 6.84 -10.83 -20.43
C GLY A 28 5.37 -10.44 -20.68
N TYR A 29 4.95 -9.26 -20.22
CA TYR A 29 3.56 -8.77 -20.27
C TYR A 29 3.41 -7.49 -21.10
N LEU A 30 4.53 -6.87 -21.51
CA LEU A 30 4.55 -5.64 -22.30
C LEU A 30 3.78 -5.78 -23.60
N ASP A 31 3.91 -6.91 -24.30
CA ASP A 31 3.19 -7.13 -25.56
C ASP A 31 1.67 -7.19 -25.37
N GLY A 32 1.18 -7.78 -24.27
CA GLY A 32 -0.24 -7.82 -23.93
C GLY A 32 -0.78 -6.43 -23.60
N LEU A 33 -0.10 -5.72 -22.69
CA LEU A 33 -0.47 -4.36 -22.30
C LEU A 33 -0.39 -3.38 -23.49
N TYR A 34 0.61 -3.53 -24.35
CA TYR A 34 0.76 -2.77 -25.58
C TYR A 34 -0.35 -3.05 -26.58
N ASN A 35 -0.75 -4.31 -26.73
CA ASN A 35 -1.87 -4.67 -27.60
C ASN A 35 -3.19 -4.08 -27.12
N VAL A 36 -3.44 -4.07 -25.81
CA VAL A 36 -4.63 -3.43 -25.21
C VAL A 36 -4.57 -1.91 -25.41
N TYR A 37 -3.43 -1.27 -25.15
CA TYR A 37 -3.22 0.15 -25.45
C TYR A 37 -3.50 0.45 -26.92
N ARG A 38 -2.87 -0.30 -27.83
CA ARG A 38 -3.02 -0.14 -29.28
C ARG A 38 -4.48 -0.33 -29.71
N THR A 39 -5.20 -1.29 -29.15
CA THR A 39 -6.61 -1.54 -29.48
C THR A 39 -7.51 -0.43 -28.95
N ALA A 40 -7.25 0.05 -27.74
CA ALA A 40 -7.99 1.15 -27.12
C ALA A 40 -7.70 2.52 -27.76
N VAL A 41 -6.50 2.69 -28.34
CA VAL A 41 -6.04 3.96 -28.91
C VAL A 41 -6.26 4.04 -30.42
N ASN A 42 -6.03 2.96 -31.18
CA ASN A 42 -6.29 2.93 -32.62
C ASN A 42 -7.75 2.64 -32.97
N GLY A 43 -8.55 2.24 -31.98
CA GLY A 43 -9.99 2.06 -32.09
C GLY A 43 -10.43 1.11 -33.22
N GLU A 44 -10.90 -0.08 -32.84
CA GLU A 44 -12.12 -0.57 -33.51
C GLU A 44 -13.34 0.33 -33.17
N GLY A 45 -13.17 1.33 -32.28
CA GLY A 45 -14.06 2.48 -32.09
C GLY A 45 -13.34 3.84 -32.16
N SER A 46 -13.57 4.59 -33.24
CA SER A 46 -13.59 6.07 -33.37
C SER A 46 -12.48 6.98 -32.77
N LEU A 47 -11.29 6.52 -32.38
CA LEU A 47 -10.13 7.40 -32.18
C LEU A 47 -9.04 7.07 -33.22
N LYS A 48 -8.74 8.01 -34.12
CA LYS A 48 -7.62 7.90 -35.07
C LYS A 48 -6.41 8.61 -34.48
N VAL A 49 -5.29 7.91 -34.42
CA VAL A 49 -4.00 8.44 -33.98
C VAL A 49 -3.12 8.80 -35.17
N SER A 50 -2.40 9.92 -35.05
CA SER A 50 -1.51 10.47 -36.07
C SER A 50 -0.24 9.60 -36.26
N ALA A 51 0.37 9.68 -37.44
CA ALA A 51 1.61 8.99 -37.76
C ALA A 51 2.81 9.45 -36.90
N GLU A 52 2.75 10.65 -36.31
CA GLU A 52 3.77 11.18 -35.38
C GLU A 52 3.67 10.58 -33.97
N ASP A 53 2.47 10.27 -33.47
CA ASP A 53 2.29 9.58 -32.18
C ASP A 53 2.71 8.11 -32.26
N SER A 54 2.58 7.50 -33.43
CA SER A 54 3.17 6.20 -33.76
C SER A 54 4.70 6.23 -33.69
N LEU A 55 5.32 7.40 -33.92
CA LEU A 55 6.77 7.59 -33.83
C LEU A 55 7.24 7.59 -32.36
N HIS A 56 6.47 8.18 -31.43
CA HIS A 56 6.76 8.12 -29.99
C HIS A 56 6.55 6.71 -29.41
N LEU A 57 5.60 5.95 -29.95
CA LEU A 57 5.43 4.50 -29.70
C LEU A 57 6.63 3.69 -30.20
N VAL A 58 7.11 3.97 -31.40
CA VAL A 58 8.30 3.32 -31.98
C VAL A 58 9.59 3.77 -31.26
N GLU A 59 9.70 5.01 -30.77
CA GLU A 59 10.81 5.46 -29.93
C GLU A 59 10.80 4.80 -28.54
N ALA A 60 9.62 4.60 -27.94
CA ALA A 60 9.47 3.83 -26.70
C ALA A 60 9.95 2.37 -26.86
N LEU A 61 9.81 1.81 -28.08
CA LEU A 61 10.28 0.48 -28.43
C LEU A 61 11.74 0.45 -28.95
N ARG A 62 12.23 1.50 -29.63
CA ARG A 62 13.59 1.59 -30.19
C ARG A 62 14.70 1.76 -29.17
N TYR A 63 14.38 2.26 -27.96
CA TYR A 63 15.30 2.20 -26.82
C TYR A 63 15.43 0.80 -26.20
N GLY A 64 14.79 -0.21 -26.81
CA GLY A 64 14.87 -1.62 -26.46
C GLY A 64 16.10 -2.36 -26.98
N ASP A 65 16.77 -1.90 -28.05
CA ASP A 65 17.78 -2.75 -28.72
C ASP A 65 19.20 -2.17 -28.87
N HIS A 66 19.46 -0.87 -28.76
CA HIS A 66 20.84 -0.39 -28.76
C HIS A 66 21.01 0.92 -28.00
N LEU A 67 21.56 0.87 -26.78
CA LEU A 67 22.52 1.88 -26.32
C LEU A 67 23.31 1.37 -25.10
N TYR A 68 24.43 0.73 -25.42
CA TYR A 68 25.66 0.89 -24.65
C TYR A 68 26.02 2.39 -24.65
N SER A 69 25.80 3.06 -23.53
CA SER A 69 26.62 4.21 -23.15
C SER A 69 27.19 3.93 -21.75
N PRO A 70 28.53 3.91 -21.57
CA PRO A 70 29.16 3.46 -20.32
C PRO A 70 28.92 4.36 -19.10
N SER A 71 28.16 5.45 -19.21
CA SER A 71 27.97 6.42 -18.13
C SER A 71 26.75 6.18 -17.24
N CYS A 72 25.86 5.23 -17.56
CA CYS A 72 24.66 4.93 -16.74
C CYS A 72 24.74 3.60 -15.97
N LEU A 73 25.86 2.88 -16.04
CA LEU A 73 26.10 1.64 -15.29
C LEU A 73 26.39 1.83 -13.79
N GLY A 74 26.37 3.08 -13.29
CA GLY A 74 26.66 3.41 -11.89
C GLY A 74 25.45 3.61 -10.97
N TYR A 75 24.23 3.72 -11.49
CA TYR A 75 23.08 4.18 -10.69
C TYR A 75 21.83 3.28 -10.78
N ALA A 76 22.01 1.99 -11.01
CA ALA A 76 20.95 1.00 -10.79
C ALA A 76 20.66 0.74 -9.28
N ASN A 77 21.26 1.52 -8.38
CA ASN A 77 21.15 1.32 -6.93
C ASN A 77 20.52 2.47 -6.14
N ASN A 78 20.05 3.56 -6.76
CA ASN A 78 19.38 4.65 -6.03
C ASN A 78 18.28 5.27 -6.90
N GLY A 79 17.02 5.12 -6.48
CA GLY A 79 15.78 5.46 -7.22
C GLY A 79 15.62 6.92 -7.68
N VAL A 80 16.33 7.33 -8.74
CA VAL A 80 16.31 8.72 -9.27
C VAL A 80 15.51 8.90 -10.57
N CYS A 81 14.84 7.87 -11.12
CA CYS A 81 14.00 8.04 -12.32
C CYS A 81 12.62 8.71 -12.05
N LEU A 82 12.21 8.72 -10.78
CA LEU A 82 10.85 8.99 -10.29
C LEU A 82 10.27 10.42 -10.50
N PRO A 83 11.04 11.53 -10.57
CA PRO A 83 10.47 12.88 -10.70
C PRO A 83 9.81 13.14 -12.06
N SER A 84 10.28 12.49 -13.12
CA SER A 84 9.84 12.73 -14.51
C SER A 84 8.46 12.13 -14.80
N MET A 85 8.12 10.98 -14.19
CA MET A 85 6.80 10.33 -14.32
C MET A 85 5.65 11.20 -13.77
N GLN A 86 5.93 11.98 -12.71
CA GLN A 86 4.90 12.79 -12.07
C GLN A 86 4.45 13.95 -12.95
N TYR A 87 5.30 14.45 -13.84
CA TYR A 87 4.98 15.58 -14.72
C TYR A 87 4.17 15.11 -15.94
N ALA A 88 4.57 14.00 -16.55
CA ALA A 88 3.90 13.41 -17.70
C ALA A 88 2.42 13.09 -17.41
N VAL A 89 2.15 12.29 -16.38
CA VAL A 89 0.78 11.82 -16.10
C VAL A 89 -0.12 12.93 -15.55
N ARG A 90 0.42 13.93 -14.86
CA ARG A 90 -0.34 15.13 -14.43
C ARG A 90 -0.87 15.93 -15.62
N THR A 91 -0.16 15.91 -16.76
CA THR A 91 -0.57 16.61 -17.99
C THR A 91 -1.65 15.82 -18.75
N SER A 92 -1.69 14.49 -18.59
CA SER A 92 -2.61 13.55 -19.26
C SER A 92 -4.00 13.39 -18.64
N LYS A 93 -4.22 13.87 -17.41
CA LYS A 93 -5.39 13.54 -16.56
C LYS A 93 -6.77 13.75 -17.21
N ARG A 94 -6.90 14.65 -18.19
CA ARG A 94 -8.22 15.14 -18.63
C ARG A 94 -8.92 14.25 -19.67
N PHE A 95 -8.24 13.26 -20.27
CA PHE A 95 -8.80 12.52 -21.42
C PHE A 95 -8.53 10.99 -21.44
N MET A 96 -8.00 10.40 -20.37
CA MET A 96 -7.61 8.98 -20.34
C MET A 96 -8.68 7.99 -19.83
N GLY A 97 -9.91 8.43 -19.56
CA GLY A 97 -10.91 7.61 -18.86
C GLY A 97 -11.30 6.29 -19.54
N ILE A 98 -11.24 6.19 -20.88
CA ILE A 98 -11.62 4.98 -21.62
C ILE A 98 -10.41 4.03 -21.77
N THR A 99 -9.24 4.55 -22.12
CA THR A 99 -8.01 3.75 -22.28
C THR A 99 -7.53 3.17 -20.94
N ILE A 100 -7.69 3.92 -19.84
CA ILE A 100 -7.30 3.43 -18.51
C ILE A 100 -8.15 2.25 -18.08
N GLY A 101 -9.46 2.25 -18.35
CA GLY A 101 -10.36 1.15 -17.99
C GLY A 101 -9.90 -0.20 -18.55
N ALA A 102 -9.66 -0.26 -19.86
CA ALA A 102 -9.19 -1.47 -20.53
C ALA A 102 -7.82 -1.95 -20.01
N MET A 103 -6.90 -1.03 -19.73
CA MET A 103 -5.61 -1.38 -19.12
C MET A 103 -5.76 -1.97 -17.72
N LEU A 104 -6.62 -1.39 -16.89
CA LEU A 104 -6.84 -1.87 -15.53
C LEU A 104 -7.54 -3.23 -15.54
N GLU A 105 -8.43 -3.49 -16.50
CA GLU A 105 -9.02 -4.82 -16.71
C GLU A 105 -7.97 -5.86 -17.10
N GLU A 106 -7.03 -5.52 -18.00
CA GLU A 106 -5.94 -6.42 -18.36
C GLU A 106 -5.01 -6.70 -17.17
N ILE A 107 -4.65 -5.67 -16.39
CA ILE A 107 -3.85 -5.84 -15.16
C ILE A 107 -4.54 -6.79 -14.18
N GLN A 108 -5.87 -6.70 -14.04
CA GLN A 108 -6.64 -7.63 -13.21
C GLN A 108 -6.51 -9.06 -13.75
N ALA A 109 -6.75 -9.27 -15.04
CA ALA A 109 -6.67 -10.59 -15.67
C ALA A 109 -5.28 -11.22 -15.52
N LEU A 110 -4.22 -10.46 -15.79
CA LEU A 110 -2.83 -10.91 -15.66
C LEU A 110 -2.47 -11.23 -14.21
N TYR A 111 -2.94 -10.42 -13.25
CA TYR A 111 -2.71 -10.70 -11.84
C TYR A 111 -3.43 -11.97 -11.38
N GLN A 112 -4.67 -12.21 -11.84
CA GLN A 112 -5.39 -13.46 -11.53
C GLN A 112 -4.60 -14.69 -12.00
N GLN A 113 -3.95 -14.61 -13.17
CA GLN A 113 -3.17 -15.71 -13.74
C GLN A 113 -1.81 -15.88 -13.08
N HIS A 114 -1.04 -14.79 -12.93
CA HIS A 114 0.39 -14.87 -12.61
C HIS A 114 0.76 -14.43 -11.19
N GLN A 115 -0.13 -13.72 -10.49
CA GLN A 115 0.05 -13.20 -9.13
C GLN A 115 1.37 -12.47 -8.88
N GLN A 116 1.90 -11.77 -9.89
CA GLN A 116 3.19 -11.08 -9.76
C GLN A 116 3.04 -9.78 -8.95
N PRO A 117 3.97 -9.48 -8.02
CA PRO A 117 3.90 -8.30 -7.16
C PRO A 117 3.93 -6.98 -7.94
N CYS A 118 4.57 -6.96 -9.12
CA CYS A 118 4.64 -5.78 -9.98
C CYS A 118 3.26 -5.21 -10.37
N PHE A 119 2.22 -6.03 -10.47
CA PHE A 119 0.87 -5.57 -10.78
C PHE A 119 0.22 -4.83 -9.60
N LEU A 120 0.54 -5.23 -8.36
CA LEU A 120 0.12 -4.52 -7.14
C LEU A 120 0.84 -3.18 -7.03
N TYR A 121 2.16 -3.17 -7.24
CA TYR A 121 2.96 -1.94 -7.25
C TYR A 121 2.46 -0.95 -8.31
N LEU A 122 2.26 -1.42 -9.54
CA LEU A 122 1.76 -0.61 -10.64
C LEU A 122 0.40 0.01 -10.29
N SER A 123 -0.50 -0.80 -9.75
CA SER A 123 -1.82 -0.34 -9.31
C SER A 123 -1.72 0.71 -8.21
N SER A 124 -0.69 0.66 -7.35
CA SER A 124 -0.47 1.65 -6.30
C SER A 124 -0.11 3.03 -6.86
N GLU A 125 0.67 3.07 -7.95
CA GLU A 125 0.99 4.32 -8.65
C GLU A 125 -0.20 4.85 -9.44
N VAL A 126 -1.01 3.97 -10.04
CA VAL A 126 -2.29 4.36 -10.66
C VAL A 126 -3.21 5.02 -9.61
N ILE A 127 -3.39 4.40 -8.44
CA ILE A 127 -4.24 4.92 -7.36
C ILE A 127 -3.75 6.30 -6.87
N LYS A 128 -2.45 6.49 -6.74
CA LYS A 128 -1.86 7.79 -6.34
C LYS A 128 -2.16 8.91 -7.34
N ILE A 129 -2.32 8.57 -8.62
CA ILE A 129 -2.56 9.54 -9.69
C ILE A 129 -4.07 9.79 -9.87
N PHE A 130 -4.87 8.74 -9.95
CA PHE A 130 -6.28 8.77 -10.35
C PHE A 130 -7.26 8.51 -9.20
N GLY A 131 -6.81 8.14 -8.01
CA GLY A 131 -7.69 7.74 -6.90
C GLY A 131 -8.69 8.81 -6.44
N SER A 132 -8.33 10.09 -6.62
CA SER A 132 -9.20 11.21 -6.30
C SER A 132 -10.07 11.67 -7.48
N ASP A 133 -9.94 11.04 -8.66
CA ASP A 133 -10.70 11.36 -9.87
C ASP A 133 -12.01 10.56 -9.92
N PRO A 134 -13.19 11.21 -9.82
CA PRO A 134 -14.47 10.52 -9.87
C PRO A 134 -14.74 9.77 -11.19
N SER A 135 -14.13 10.19 -12.29
CA SER A 135 -14.32 9.55 -13.60
C SER A 135 -13.71 8.15 -13.66
N CYS A 136 -12.70 7.88 -12.82
CA CYS A 136 -12.02 6.60 -12.74
C CYS A 136 -12.55 5.70 -11.61
N ALA A 137 -13.51 6.20 -10.80
CA ALA A 137 -13.93 5.56 -9.55
C ALA A 137 -14.40 4.11 -9.72
N SER A 138 -15.20 3.82 -10.75
CA SER A 138 -15.70 2.47 -11.03
C SER A 138 -14.57 1.50 -11.40
N TYR A 139 -13.68 1.90 -12.32
CA TYR A 139 -12.56 1.08 -12.76
C TYR A 139 -11.57 0.80 -11.61
N LEU A 140 -11.27 1.82 -10.81
CA LEU A 140 -10.37 1.68 -9.66
C LEU A 140 -11.00 0.83 -8.56
N HIS A 141 -12.31 0.94 -8.32
CA HIS A 141 -13.00 0.07 -7.35
C HIS A 141 -12.92 -1.41 -7.77
N ASN A 142 -13.21 -1.72 -9.04
CA ASN A 142 -13.10 -3.08 -9.56
C ASN A 142 -11.66 -3.62 -9.47
N LEU A 143 -10.67 -2.81 -9.83
CA LEU A 143 -9.24 -3.14 -9.70
C LEU A 143 -8.89 -3.49 -8.25
N ILE A 144 -9.25 -2.61 -7.31
CA ILE A 144 -9.01 -2.79 -5.87
C ILE A 144 -9.62 -4.11 -5.39
N GLU A 145 -10.90 -4.35 -5.67
CA GLU A 145 -11.57 -5.58 -5.23
C GLU A 145 -10.92 -6.82 -5.85
N ALA A 146 -10.66 -6.83 -7.16
CA ALA A 146 -10.12 -7.98 -7.86
C ALA A 146 -8.71 -8.35 -7.38
N LEU A 147 -7.82 -7.36 -7.26
CA LEU A 147 -6.45 -7.58 -6.81
C LEU A 147 -6.41 -8.04 -5.35
N PHE A 148 -7.07 -7.33 -4.45
CA PHE A 148 -7.03 -7.67 -3.03
C PHE A 148 -7.74 -8.98 -2.74
N LYS A 149 -8.89 -9.28 -3.36
CA LYS A 149 -9.58 -10.57 -3.21
C LYS A 149 -8.67 -11.72 -3.58
N ARG A 150 -7.89 -11.59 -4.67
CA ARG A 150 -6.91 -12.62 -5.04
C ARG A 150 -5.79 -12.69 -4.01
N THR A 151 -5.23 -11.56 -3.59
CA THR A 151 -4.10 -11.53 -2.66
C THR A 151 -4.43 -12.08 -1.27
N VAL A 152 -5.61 -11.78 -0.70
CA VAL A 152 -6.00 -12.33 0.61
C VAL A 152 -6.18 -13.85 0.57
N CYS A 153 -6.55 -14.42 -0.58
CA CYS A 153 -6.57 -15.88 -0.76
C CYS A 153 -5.16 -16.49 -0.85
N LEU A 154 -4.14 -15.72 -1.24
CA LEU A 154 -2.75 -16.18 -1.25
C LEU A 154 -2.14 -16.09 0.16
N LEU A 155 -2.48 -15.06 0.93
CA LEU A 155 -1.84 -14.72 2.21
C LEU A 155 -2.67 -15.18 3.40
N THR A 156 -2.89 -16.50 3.51
CA THR A 156 -3.78 -17.08 4.54
C THR A 156 -3.06 -17.61 5.79
N SER A 157 -1.73 -17.75 5.73
CA SER A 157 -0.91 -18.32 6.82
C SER A 157 0.46 -17.65 6.90
N ILE A 158 1.14 -17.82 8.04
CA ILE A 158 2.51 -17.30 8.25
C ILE A 158 3.49 -17.88 7.20
N GLU A 159 3.31 -19.15 6.83
CA GLU A 159 4.14 -19.82 5.81
C GLU A 159 3.95 -19.17 4.43
N GLU A 160 2.71 -18.93 4.02
CA GLU A 160 2.39 -18.27 2.76
C GLU A 160 2.97 -16.85 2.70
N PHE A 161 2.82 -16.08 3.77
CA PHE A 161 3.46 -14.76 3.88
C PHE A 161 4.98 -14.84 3.72
N THR A 162 5.62 -15.81 4.37
CA THR A 162 7.08 -15.99 4.31
C THR A 162 7.54 -16.39 2.90
N SER A 163 6.72 -17.15 2.17
CA SER A 163 7.00 -17.57 0.80
C SER A 163 6.81 -16.45 -0.25
N ARG A 164 6.05 -15.39 0.08
CA ARG A 164 5.57 -14.37 -0.87
C ARG A 164 5.69 -12.95 -0.30
N LEU A 165 6.87 -12.65 0.23
CA LEU A 165 7.14 -11.39 0.93
C LEU A 165 6.96 -10.15 0.04
N ASP A 166 7.38 -10.21 -1.22
CA ASP A 166 7.22 -9.10 -2.19
C ASP A 166 5.74 -8.82 -2.49
N VAL A 167 4.91 -9.87 -2.58
CA VAL A 167 3.46 -9.74 -2.80
C VAL A 167 2.80 -9.12 -1.58
N ALA A 168 3.20 -9.53 -0.37
CA ALA A 168 2.71 -8.92 0.86
C ALA A 168 3.10 -7.43 0.94
N ASP A 169 4.36 -7.10 0.63
CA ASP A 169 4.85 -5.72 0.67
C ASP A 169 4.07 -4.81 -0.28
N ASP A 170 4.01 -5.16 -1.57
CA ASP A 170 3.30 -4.37 -2.58
C ASP A 170 1.78 -4.34 -2.34
N CYS A 171 1.20 -5.38 -1.71
CA CYS A 171 -0.21 -5.40 -1.31
C CYS A 171 -0.50 -4.35 -0.25
N PHE A 172 0.27 -4.29 0.84
CA PHE A 172 0.01 -3.34 1.91
C PHE A 172 0.49 -1.92 1.58
N LEU A 173 1.44 -1.78 0.65
CA LEU A 173 1.73 -0.51 -0.01
C LEU A 173 0.50 -0.01 -0.78
N LEU A 174 -0.09 -0.83 -1.65
CA LEU A 174 -1.32 -0.50 -2.38
C LEU A 174 -2.46 -0.15 -1.41
N ALA A 175 -2.66 -0.93 -0.35
CA ALA A 175 -3.72 -0.70 0.63
C ALA A 175 -3.56 0.67 1.34
N SER A 176 -2.33 1.01 1.72
CA SER A 176 -1.98 2.33 2.27
C SER A 176 -2.29 3.45 1.28
N ARG A 177 -1.98 3.27 -0.02
CA ARG A 177 -2.34 4.24 -1.07
C ARG A 177 -3.86 4.38 -1.22
N CYS A 178 -4.62 3.28 -1.15
CA CYS A 178 -6.07 3.32 -1.24
C CYS A 178 -6.68 4.16 -0.11
N ILE A 179 -6.17 4.02 1.13
CA ILE A 179 -6.61 4.85 2.26
C ILE A 179 -6.33 6.34 2.01
N ARG A 180 -5.15 6.68 1.50
CA ARG A 180 -4.72 8.08 1.33
C ARG A 180 -5.37 8.79 0.15
N TYR A 181 -5.55 8.11 -0.99
CA TYR A 181 -5.95 8.75 -2.26
C TYR A 181 -7.39 8.46 -2.69
N CYS A 182 -7.96 7.32 -2.29
CA CYS A 182 -9.31 6.92 -2.64
C CYS A 182 -10.07 6.19 -1.50
N PRO A 183 -10.10 6.75 -0.28
CA PRO A 183 -10.74 6.13 0.88
C PRO A 183 -12.22 5.80 0.62
N GLN A 184 -12.89 6.60 -0.21
CA GLN A 184 -14.28 6.42 -0.62
C GLN A 184 -14.54 5.11 -1.40
N LEU A 185 -13.52 4.57 -2.08
CA LEU A 185 -13.64 3.33 -2.83
C LEU A 185 -13.25 2.11 -2.01
N PHE A 186 -12.44 2.32 -0.98
CA PHE A 186 -11.78 1.25 -0.24
C PHE A 186 -12.40 0.99 1.13
N ILE A 187 -12.64 2.01 1.96
CA ILE A 187 -13.19 1.81 3.31
C ILE A 187 -14.59 1.16 3.31
N PRO A 188 -15.52 1.53 2.41
CA PRO A 188 -16.84 0.89 2.33
C PRO A 188 -16.80 -0.50 1.66
N SER A 189 -15.67 -0.90 1.07
CA SER A 189 -15.59 -2.13 0.27
C SER A 189 -15.66 -3.39 1.15
N SER A 190 -16.17 -4.46 0.55
CA SER A 190 -16.26 -5.78 1.20
C SER A 190 -14.88 -6.38 1.53
N ILE A 191 -13.82 -5.92 0.84
CA ILE A 191 -12.47 -6.43 0.97
C ILE A 191 -11.71 -5.81 2.16
N PHE A 192 -12.13 -4.64 2.65
CA PHE A 192 -11.46 -3.96 3.76
C PHE A 192 -11.35 -4.81 5.04
N PRO A 193 -12.43 -5.44 5.56
CA PRO A 193 -12.32 -6.35 6.71
C PRO A 193 -11.36 -7.51 6.49
N SER A 194 -11.39 -8.11 5.29
CA SER A 194 -10.52 -9.26 4.95
C SER A 194 -9.05 -8.87 4.91
N LEU A 195 -8.73 -7.64 4.48
CA LEU A 195 -7.36 -7.12 4.52
C LEU A 195 -6.89 -6.82 5.94
N VAL A 196 -7.77 -6.36 6.83
CA VAL A 196 -7.42 -6.20 8.25
C VAL A 196 -7.11 -7.56 8.87
N ASP A 197 -7.92 -8.59 8.60
CA ASP A 197 -7.66 -9.95 9.06
C ASP A 197 -6.34 -10.51 8.50
N CYS A 198 -6.07 -10.26 7.22
CA CYS A 198 -4.81 -10.61 6.56
C CYS A 198 -3.60 -9.88 7.21
N ALA A 199 -3.71 -8.59 7.49
CA ALA A 199 -2.67 -7.79 8.16
C ALA A 199 -2.31 -8.37 9.54
N MET A 200 -3.30 -8.81 10.31
CA MET A 200 -3.10 -9.41 11.63
C MET A 200 -2.28 -10.71 11.57
N ILE A 201 -2.39 -11.48 10.49
CA ILE A 201 -1.51 -12.64 10.24
C ILE A 201 -0.11 -12.14 9.88
N GLY A 202 -0.02 -11.20 8.94
CA GLY A 202 1.26 -10.72 8.40
C GLY A 202 2.19 -10.05 9.42
N ILE A 203 1.66 -9.34 10.43
CA ILE A 203 2.50 -8.70 11.48
C ILE A 203 3.32 -9.72 12.28
N THR A 204 2.81 -10.95 12.40
CA THR A 204 3.51 -12.03 13.11
C THR A 204 4.73 -12.55 12.34
N VAL A 205 4.89 -12.16 11.07
CA VAL A 205 5.99 -12.57 10.20
C VAL A 205 7.24 -11.74 10.53
N GLN A 206 8.33 -12.44 10.84
CA GLN A 206 9.62 -11.83 11.21
C GLN A 206 10.43 -11.32 10.02
N HIS A 207 9.79 -10.88 8.94
CA HIS A 207 10.48 -10.30 7.79
C HIS A 207 10.46 -8.77 7.85
N ARG A 208 11.61 -8.14 7.60
CA ARG A 208 11.82 -6.70 7.85
C ARG A 208 10.93 -5.81 6.99
N GLU A 209 10.86 -6.07 5.68
CA GLU A 209 10.26 -5.14 4.71
C GLU A 209 8.74 -5.29 4.63
N ALA A 210 8.22 -6.50 4.38
CA ALA A 210 6.77 -6.78 4.35
C ALA A 210 6.03 -6.31 5.62
N SER A 211 6.66 -6.43 6.81
CA SER A 211 6.05 -5.95 8.05
C SER A 211 5.95 -4.43 8.14
N ASN A 212 6.87 -3.67 7.51
CA ASN A 212 6.80 -2.21 7.56
C ASN A 212 5.60 -1.69 6.77
N SER A 213 5.34 -2.25 5.59
CA SER A 213 4.16 -1.89 4.80
C SER A 213 2.85 -2.27 5.50
N ILE A 214 2.80 -3.41 6.19
CA ILE A 214 1.63 -3.81 7.00
C ILE A 214 1.40 -2.85 8.19
N LEU A 215 2.45 -2.52 8.93
CA LEU A 215 2.35 -1.60 10.06
C LEU A 215 1.98 -0.18 9.61
N THR A 216 2.52 0.26 8.46
CA THR A 216 2.14 1.54 7.83
C THR A 216 0.66 1.54 7.44
N PHE A 217 0.15 0.44 6.88
CA PHE A 217 -1.26 0.28 6.58
C PHE A 217 -2.14 0.39 7.84
N LEU A 218 -1.76 -0.28 8.93
CA LEU A 218 -2.49 -0.15 10.21
C LEU A 218 -2.45 1.27 10.75
N PHE A 219 -1.28 1.92 10.71
CA PHE A 219 -1.15 3.33 11.10
C PHE A 219 -2.11 4.22 10.27
N ASP A 220 -2.13 4.06 8.95
CA ASP A 220 -3.00 4.82 8.05
C ASP A 220 -4.49 4.58 8.36
N ILE A 221 -4.88 3.37 8.79
CA ILE A 221 -6.25 3.08 9.26
C ILE A 221 -6.57 3.87 10.54
N PHE A 222 -5.68 3.86 11.53
CA PHE A 222 -5.94 4.50 12.82
C PHE A 222 -5.91 6.03 12.72
N ASP A 223 -4.99 6.57 11.91
CA ASP A 223 -4.84 8.01 11.68
C ASP A 223 -5.86 8.58 10.67
N LEU A 224 -6.75 7.75 10.12
CA LEU A 224 -7.79 8.13 9.17
C LEU A 224 -8.59 9.37 9.61
N SER A 225 -8.89 9.49 10.91
CA SER A 225 -9.66 10.59 11.49
C SER A 225 -9.00 11.97 11.36
N LYS A 226 -7.67 12.03 11.19
CA LYS A 226 -6.96 13.29 10.93
C LYS A 226 -6.95 13.67 9.46
N SER A 227 -6.94 12.66 8.59
CA SER A 227 -6.77 12.83 7.15
C SER A 227 -8.09 13.15 6.42
N ILE A 228 -9.24 12.66 6.89
CA ILE A 228 -10.53 12.81 6.20
C ILE A 228 -11.64 13.24 7.18
N LYS A 229 -12.27 14.39 6.90
CA LYS A 229 -13.35 14.97 7.72
C LYS A 229 -14.73 14.31 7.52
N ARG A 230 -14.81 13.06 7.05
CA ARG A 230 -16.10 12.36 6.88
C ARG A 230 -16.32 11.37 8.02
N GLU A 231 -17.26 11.70 8.89
CA GLU A 231 -17.67 10.84 10.02
C GLU A 231 -18.13 9.45 9.57
N GLU A 232 -18.69 9.33 8.36
CA GLU A 232 -19.13 8.07 7.77
C GLU A 232 -18.00 7.05 7.64
N PHE A 233 -16.82 7.46 7.16
CA PHE A 233 -15.67 6.54 7.02
C PHE A 233 -15.09 6.14 8.37
N ILE A 234 -15.16 7.02 9.36
CA ILE A 234 -14.75 6.72 10.73
C ILE A 234 -15.66 5.63 11.31
N SER A 235 -16.98 5.77 11.16
CA SER A 235 -17.97 4.78 11.61
C SER A 235 -17.78 3.41 10.91
N MET A 236 -17.59 3.42 9.59
CA MET A 236 -17.31 2.19 8.83
C MET A 236 -16.02 1.51 9.28
N ARG A 237 -14.94 2.28 9.45
CA ARG A 237 -13.69 1.77 10.00
C ARG A 237 -13.90 1.16 11.38
N ASP A 238 -14.57 1.86 12.28
CA ASP A 238 -14.73 1.44 13.66
C ASP A 238 -15.59 0.17 13.78
N SER A 239 -16.56 -0.02 12.89
CA SER A 239 -17.33 -1.28 12.78
C SER A 239 -16.44 -2.50 12.49
N VAL A 240 -15.29 -2.30 11.82
CA VAL A 240 -14.33 -3.35 11.49
C VAL A 240 -13.26 -3.51 12.56
N ILE A 241 -12.74 -2.38 13.08
CA ILE A 241 -11.58 -2.37 13.98
C ILE A 241 -11.97 -2.67 15.42
N ILE A 242 -13.07 -2.13 15.96
CA ILE A 242 -13.45 -2.36 17.37
C ILE A 242 -13.56 -3.85 17.71
N PRO A 243 -14.23 -4.70 16.89
CA PRO A 243 -14.28 -6.15 17.16
C PRO A 243 -12.91 -6.85 17.13
N ARG A 244 -11.91 -6.25 16.48
CA ARG A 244 -10.55 -6.77 16.31
C ARG A 244 -9.53 -6.11 17.23
N GLY A 245 -9.91 -5.02 17.92
CA GLY A 245 -9.02 -4.11 18.65
C GLY A 245 -8.15 -4.84 19.66
N ALA A 246 -8.77 -5.63 20.54
CA ALA A 246 -8.05 -6.43 21.55
C ALA A 246 -6.96 -7.32 20.93
N ARG A 247 -7.29 -8.02 19.83
CA ARG A 247 -6.35 -8.93 19.15
C ARG A 247 -5.25 -8.16 18.41
N ILE A 248 -5.58 -7.03 17.77
CA ILE A 248 -4.58 -6.15 17.12
C ILE A 248 -3.61 -5.61 18.17
N THR A 249 -4.11 -5.05 19.27
CA THR A 249 -3.29 -4.53 20.38
C THR A 249 -2.38 -5.62 20.94
N LYS A 250 -2.91 -6.82 21.16
CA LYS A 250 -2.11 -7.97 21.60
C LYS A 250 -1.00 -8.32 20.63
N ILE A 251 -1.27 -8.35 19.32
CA ILE A 251 -0.26 -8.67 18.29
C ILE A 251 0.82 -7.57 18.24
N LEU A 252 0.44 -6.29 18.33
CA LEU A 252 1.40 -5.18 18.36
C LEU A 252 2.29 -5.25 19.60
N ILE A 253 1.71 -5.46 20.79
CA ILE A 253 2.49 -5.61 22.04
C ILE A 253 3.38 -6.85 21.97
N ALA A 254 2.87 -7.99 21.51
CA ALA A 254 3.68 -9.19 21.33
C ALA A 254 4.82 -8.98 20.33
N SER A 255 4.62 -8.13 19.32
CA SER A 255 5.70 -7.76 18.38
C SER A 255 6.83 -7.03 19.10
N LEU A 256 6.52 -6.14 20.06
CA LEU A 256 7.53 -5.46 20.89
C LEU A 256 8.35 -6.45 21.74
N THR A 257 7.73 -7.53 22.21
CA THR A 257 8.42 -8.51 23.08
C THR A 257 9.40 -9.42 22.35
N ARG A 258 9.42 -9.40 21.01
CA ARG A 258 10.36 -10.19 20.21
C ARG A 258 11.60 -9.35 19.95
N ALA A 259 12.77 -9.97 19.88
CA ALA A 259 14.00 -9.30 19.46
C ALA A 259 13.82 -8.69 18.04
N LEU A 260 13.50 -7.39 17.99
CA LEU A 260 13.25 -6.64 16.77
C LEU A 260 14.39 -5.64 16.51
N PRO A 261 14.78 -5.38 15.26
CA PRO A 261 15.65 -4.25 14.92
C PRO A 261 15.02 -2.91 15.34
N SER A 262 15.81 -1.92 15.74
CA SER A 262 15.31 -0.61 16.22
C SER A 262 14.38 0.11 15.23
N SER A 263 14.62 -0.02 13.92
CA SER A 263 13.75 0.57 12.89
C SER A 263 12.33 -0.02 12.86
N ARG A 264 12.21 -1.32 13.21
CA ARG A 264 10.92 -2.01 13.32
C ARG A 264 10.20 -1.60 14.59
N LEU A 265 10.94 -1.44 15.69
CA LEU A 265 10.41 -1.01 16.97
C LEU A 265 9.70 0.34 16.84
N GLU A 266 10.35 1.31 16.23
CA GLU A 266 9.78 2.64 15.96
C GLU A 266 8.45 2.55 15.18
N THR A 267 8.39 1.73 14.14
CA THR A 267 7.18 1.56 13.31
C THR A 267 6.03 0.92 14.10
N VAL A 268 6.32 -0.09 14.94
CA VAL A 268 5.33 -0.70 15.83
C VAL A 268 4.83 0.30 16.87
N THR A 269 5.72 1.11 17.44
CA THR A 269 5.39 2.18 18.39
C THR A 269 4.44 3.20 17.77
N TYR A 270 4.68 3.62 16.53
CA TYR A 270 3.77 4.53 15.83
C TYR A 270 2.38 3.92 15.57
N ALA A 271 2.31 2.65 15.18
CA ALA A 271 1.04 1.94 15.01
C ALA A 271 0.28 1.81 16.35
N LEU A 272 0.98 1.48 17.44
CA LEU A 272 0.38 1.39 18.78
C LEU A 272 -0.08 2.77 19.28
N LEU A 273 0.70 3.82 19.04
CA LEU A 273 0.36 5.19 19.40
C LEU A 273 -0.89 5.69 18.66
N SER A 274 -0.95 5.46 17.35
CA SER A 274 -2.10 5.85 16.52
C SER A 274 -3.36 5.09 16.94
N LEU A 275 -3.27 3.79 17.23
CA LEU A 275 -4.37 3.01 17.81
C LEU A 275 -4.83 3.59 19.16
N THR A 276 -3.88 3.91 20.05
CA THR A 276 -4.16 4.48 21.37
C THR A 276 -4.87 5.82 21.28
N ARG A 277 -4.43 6.69 20.36
CA ARG A 277 -5.06 7.99 20.11
C ARG A 277 -6.44 7.86 19.46
N ALA A 278 -6.64 6.87 18.60
CA ALA A 278 -7.90 6.65 17.91
C ALA A 278 -9.00 6.14 18.86
N TYR A 279 -8.69 5.18 19.73
CA TYR A 279 -9.68 4.49 20.56
C TYR A 279 -9.64 4.82 22.06
N ARG A 280 -8.63 5.58 22.51
CA ARG A 280 -8.47 6.09 23.88
C ARG A 280 -8.72 5.01 24.95
N VAL A 281 -9.81 5.12 25.70
CA VAL A 281 -10.14 4.23 26.83
C VAL A 281 -10.20 2.76 26.39
N GLN A 282 -10.78 2.46 25.22
CA GLN A 282 -10.85 1.08 24.71
C GLN A 282 -9.45 0.51 24.43
N ALA A 283 -8.54 1.32 23.89
CA ALA A 283 -7.16 0.88 23.64
C ALA A 283 -6.41 0.58 24.95
N LEU A 284 -6.68 1.34 26.02
CA LEU A 284 -6.09 1.08 27.34
C LEU A 284 -6.61 -0.23 27.94
N GLU A 285 -7.90 -0.52 27.80
CA GLU A 285 -8.49 -1.79 28.24
C GLU A 285 -7.86 -2.98 27.51
N TRP A 286 -7.75 -2.90 26.18
CA TRP A 286 -7.10 -3.93 25.35
C TRP A 286 -5.62 -4.11 25.71
N ALA A 287 -4.90 -3.03 25.98
CA ALA A 287 -3.51 -3.09 26.37
C ALA A 287 -3.32 -3.72 27.76
N LYS A 288 -4.17 -3.35 28.73
CA LYS A 288 -4.15 -3.90 30.08
C LYS A 288 -4.37 -5.42 30.06
N GLU A 289 -5.36 -5.87 29.30
CA GLU A 289 -5.61 -7.31 29.11
C GLU A 289 -4.39 -8.00 28.48
N SER A 290 -3.82 -7.42 27.42
CA SER A 290 -2.66 -7.98 26.71
C SER A 290 -1.42 -8.10 27.60
N VAL A 291 -1.07 -7.05 28.34
CA VAL A 291 0.09 -7.02 29.24
C VAL A 291 -0.09 -7.96 30.42
N SER A 292 -1.33 -8.12 30.92
CA SER A 292 -1.63 -9.07 32.00
C SER A 292 -1.32 -10.53 31.64
N MET A 293 -1.36 -10.88 30.35
CA MET A 293 -1.06 -12.22 29.86
C MET A 293 0.45 -12.53 29.78
N ILE A 294 1.30 -11.51 29.86
CA ILE A 294 2.76 -11.70 29.90
C ILE A 294 3.09 -12.28 31.28
N PRO A 295 4.00 -13.27 31.42
CA PRO A 295 4.43 -13.77 32.72
C PRO A 295 5.20 -12.69 33.51
N LEU A 296 4.97 -12.61 34.83
CA LEU A 296 5.69 -11.67 35.72
C LEU A 296 7.19 -11.98 35.83
N THR A 297 7.60 -13.19 35.43
CA THR A 297 9.00 -13.59 35.34
C THR A 297 9.74 -12.89 34.21
N VAL A 298 9.02 -12.40 33.19
CA VAL A 298 9.61 -11.72 32.02
C VAL A 298 9.52 -10.21 32.19
N VAL A 299 8.36 -9.68 32.61
CA VAL A 299 8.14 -8.24 32.78
C VAL A 299 7.58 -7.96 34.17
N ALA A 300 8.30 -7.15 34.95
CA ALA A 300 7.95 -6.77 36.31
C ALA A 300 6.73 -5.83 36.34
N GLU A 301 6.01 -5.82 37.46
CA GLU A 301 4.80 -5.01 37.63
C GLU A 301 5.05 -3.50 37.44
N VAL A 302 6.27 -3.04 37.75
CA VAL A 302 6.71 -1.66 37.57
C VAL A 302 6.77 -1.28 36.08
N GLU A 303 7.32 -2.16 35.24
CA GLU A 303 7.45 -1.93 33.79
C GLU A 303 6.08 -1.95 33.12
N ARG A 304 5.20 -2.88 33.54
CA ARG A 304 3.80 -2.91 33.09
C ARG A 304 3.07 -1.62 33.42
N SER A 305 3.21 -1.15 34.66
CA SER A 305 2.56 0.08 35.12
C SER A 305 3.06 1.30 34.36
N ARG A 306 4.38 1.38 34.11
CA ARG A 306 4.99 2.47 33.33
C ARG A 306 4.50 2.47 31.89
N PHE A 307 4.45 1.30 31.24
CA PHE A 307 3.92 1.16 29.88
C PHE A 307 2.44 1.58 29.78
N LEU A 308 1.60 1.10 30.71
CA LEU A 308 0.18 1.47 30.73
C LEU A 308 -0.05 2.96 31.02
N GLN A 309 0.78 3.57 31.89
CA GLN A 309 0.75 5.00 32.13
C GLN A 309 1.12 5.79 30.86
N ALA A 310 2.15 5.38 30.14
CA ALA A 310 2.56 6.01 28.89
C ALA A 310 1.47 5.92 27.82
N MET A 311 0.77 4.78 27.72
CA MET A 311 -0.40 4.66 26.85
C MET A 311 -1.54 5.57 27.30
N SER A 312 -1.79 5.70 28.60
CA SER A 312 -2.81 6.61 29.14
C SER A 312 -2.51 8.07 28.78
N ASP A 313 -1.25 8.47 28.93
CA ASP A 313 -0.79 9.82 28.57
C ASP A 313 -0.94 10.04 27.06
N ALA A 314 -0.56 9.06 26.24
CA ALA A 314 -0.75 9.09 24.79
C ALA A 314 -2.23 9.20 24.38
N ALA A 315 -3.14 8.51 25.07
CA ALA A 315 -4.59 8.61 24.85
C ALA A 315 -5.12 10.01 25.18
N SER A 316 -4.49 10.70 26.13
CA SER A 316 -4.81 12.09 26.50
C SER A 316 -4.22 13.14 25.55
N GLY A 317 -3.36 12.72 24.60
CA GLY A 317 -2.76 13.59 23.58
C GLY A 317 -1.31 13.98 23.84
N ALA A 318 -0.60 13.31 24.76
CA ALA A 318 0.82 13.51 24.98
C ALA A 318 1.67 13.19 23.72
N ASP A 319 2.87 13.76 23.68
CA ASP A 319 3.81 13.63 22.55
C ASP A 319 4.28 12.18 22.34
N VAL A 320 4.65 11.85 21.10
CA VAL A 320 5.14 10.52 20.67
C VAL A 320 6.30 10.04 21.55
N ASN A 321 7.18 10.96 21.95
CA ASN A 321 8.34 10.68 22.78
C ASN A 321 7.97 10.09 24.15
N ALA A 322 6.75 10.33 24.64
CA ALA A 322 6.26 9.77 25.90
C ALA A 322 6.00 8.26 25.84
N LEU A 323 5.70 7.71 24.65
CA LEU A 323 5.46 6.28 24.46
C LEU A 323 6.70 5.51 23.98
N MET A 324 7.66 6.18 23.33
CA MET A 324 8.83 5.54 22.75
C MET A 324 9.75 4.92 23.81
N VAL A 325 10.10 5.67 24.85
CA VAL A 325 11.00 5.18 25.92
C VAL A 325 10.40 3.98 26.67
N PRO A 326 9.14 4.01 27.14
CA PRO A 326 8.56 2.85 27.84
C PRO A 326 8.36 1.62 26.95
N VAL A 327 8.20 1.82 25.63
CA VAL A 327 8.14 0.72 24.66
C VAL A 327 9.52 0.09 24.44
N GLU A 328 10.57 0.91 24.33
CA GLU A 328 11.96 0.45 24.25
C GLU A 328 12.34 -0.36 25.50
N GLU A 329 12.05 0.15 26.69
CA GLU A 329 12.29 -0.57 27.95
C GLU A 329 11.57 -1.94 27.98
N LEU A 330 10.29 -1.99 27.57
CA LEU A 330 9.53 -3.23 27.52
C LEU A 330 10.11 -4.24 26.51
N SER A 331 10.54 -3.75 25.35
CA SER A 331 11.18 -4.54 24.30
C SER A 331 12.53 -5.11 24.76
N ASP A 332 13.34 -4.29 25.43
CA ASP A 332 14.64 -4.68 25.94
C ASP A 332 14.50 -5.76 27.01
N VAL A 333 13.60 -5.58 27.98
CA VAL A 333 13.36 -6.56 29.05
C VAL A 333 12.88 -7.91 28.49
N CYS A 334 12.05 -7.90 27.45
CA CYS A 334 11.55 -9.13 26.82
C CYS A 334 12.56 -9.82 25.91
N SER A 335 13.57 -9.10 25.39
CA SER A 335 14.59 -9.69 24.50
C SER A 335 15.77 -10.31 25.25
N HIS A 336 15.95 -9.98 26.53
CA HIS A 336 17.05 -10.48 27.38
C HIS A 336 16.65 -11.66 28.29
N ASN A 337 15.40 -12.12 28.24
CA ASN A 337 14.86 -13.27 28.98
C ASN A 337 14.32 -14.37 28.05
#